data_AF-A0AAU2HKC1-F1
#
_entry.id   AF-A0AAU2HKC1-F1
#
_cell.length_a   1.000
_cell.length_b   1.000
_cell.length_c   1.000
_cell.angle_alpha   90.00
_cell.angle_beta   90.00
_cell.angle_gamma   90.00
#
_symmetry.space_group_name_H-M   'P 1'
#
loop_
_entity.id
_entity.type
_entity.pdbx_description
1 polymer ?
#
loop_
_entity_poly.entity_id
_entity_poly.type
_entity_poly.pdbx_seq_one_letter_code
_entity_poly.pdbx_strand_id
1 'polypeptide(L)'
;MIPDEVVSDPQLAAGAFPLIRADLLLSRSFVETTRTTTIPGDLTVLGGASDTSLPDLPGWARHTSGRCSSVLLPGGHLLTETNPSGVAAALHTALTEV
;
A
#
# COMPACT_ATOMS: atom_id res chain seq x y z
N MET A 1 7.95 -5.68 -4.72
CA MET A 1 9.11 -6.52 -5.13
C MET A 1 10.01 -5.65 -5.99
N ILE A 2 11.34 -5.77 -5.87
CA ILE A 2 12.26 -5.05 -6.76
C ILE A 2 12.35 -5.85 -8.07
N PRO A 3 12.22 -5.23 -9.26
CA PRO A 3 12.32 -5.94 -10.53
C PRO A 3 13.65 -6.68 -10.69
N ASP A 4 13.62 -7.88 -11.29
CA ASP A 4 14.80 -8.74 -11.43
C ASP A 4 15.90 -8.08 -12.26
N GLU A 5 15.55 -7.23 -13.21
CA GLU A 5 16.48 -6.47 -14.04
C GLU A 5 17.32 -5.51 -13.20
N VAL A 6 16.72 -4.89 -12.18
CA VAL A 6 17.42 -4.00 -11.24
C VAL A 6 18.35 -4.79 -10.32
N VAL A 7 17.93 -5.99 -9.90
CA VAL A 7 18.73 -6.85 -9.03
C VAL A 7 19.93 -7.46 -9.76
N SER A 8 19.74 -7.81 -11.04
CA SER A 8 20.72 -8.55 -11.83
C SER A 8 21.81 -7.65 -12.45
N ASP A 9 21.56 -6.34 -12.58
CA ASP A 9 22.52 -5.36 -13.09
C ASP A 9 23.16 -4.55 -11.94
N PRO A 10 24.47 -4.73 -11.65
CA PRO A 10 25.15 -4.04 -10.57
C PRO A 10 25.13 -2.51 -10.68
N GLN A 11 25.10 -1.95 -11.90
CA GLN A 11 25.08 -0.51 -12.12
C GLN A 11 23.70 0.07 -11.81
N LEU A 12 22.62 -0.62 -12.21
CA LEU A 12 21.26 -0.23 -11.84
C LEU A 12 21.03 -0.40 -10.33
N ALA A 13 21.48 -1.51 -9.73
CA ALA A 13 21.37 -1.76 -8.30
C ALA A 13 22.06 -0.67 -7.47
N ALA A 14 23.27 -0.24 -7.88
CA ALA A 14 24.03 0.79 -7.20
C ALA A 14 23.30 2.15 -7.14
N GLY A 15 22.47 2.46 -8.15
CA GLY A 15 21.63 3.66 -8.16
C GLY A 15 20.29 3.48 -7.43
N ALA A 16 19.61 2.35 -7.62
CA ALA A 16 18.25 2.13 -7.13
C ALA A 16 18.17 1.75 -5.65
N PHE A 17 19.07 0.88 -5.16
CA PHE A 17 18.98 0.35 -3.79
C PHE A 17 19.14 1.42 -2.71
N PRO A 18 20.03 2.43 -2.83
CA PRO A 18 20.10 3.52 -1.86
C PRO A 18 18.79 4.31 -1.75
N LEU A 19 18.10 4.55 -2.88
CA LEU A 19 16.82 5.26 -2.92
C LEU A 19 15.73 4.44 -2.24
N ILE A 20 15.58 3.18 -2.63
CA ILE A 20 14.61 2.26 -2.02
C ILE A 20 14.84 2.14 -0.50
N ARG A 21 16.10 2.02 -0.08
CA ARG A 21 16.45 1.99 1.36
C ARG A 21 16.05 3.29 2.07
N ALA A 22 16.29 4.45 1.45
CA ALA A 22 15.93 5.73 2.03
C ALA A 22 14.41 5.84 2.23
N ASP A 23 13.62 5.44 1.24
CA ASP A 23 12.15 5.46 1.31
C ASP A 23 11.61 4.50 2.38
N LEU A 24 12.18 3.30 2.50
CA LEU A 24 11.80 2.35 3.54
C LEU A 24 12.12 2.87 4.95
N LEU A 25 13.26 3.55 5.13
CA LEU A 25 13.61 4.18 6.41
C LEU A 25 12.67 5.33 6.76
N LEU A 26 12.34 6.18 5.78
CA LEU A 26 11.40 7.28 5.95
C LEU A 26 10.01 6.76 6.34
N SER A 27 9.51 5.77 5.60
CA SER A 27 8.22 5.11 5.87
C SER A 27 8.18 4.52 7.28
N ARG A 28 9.25 3.80 7.68
CA ARG A 28 9.36 3.24 9.03
C ARG A 28 9.29 4.33 10.11
N SER A 29 10.09 5.39 9.99
CA SER A 29 10.09 6.48 10.97
C SER A 29 8.75 7.20 11.05
N PHE A 30 8.06 7.36 9.92
CA PHE A 30 6.70 7.90 9.89
C PHE A 30 5.71 7.01 10.64
N VAL A 31 5.70 5.70 10.36
CA VAL A 31 4.82 4.74 11.05
C VAL A 31 5.09 4.72 12.54
N GLU A 32 6.36 4.69 12.98
CA GLU A 32 6.72 4.70 14.40
C GLU A 32 6.15 5.93 15.13
N THR A 33 6.13 7.09 14.46
CA THR A 33 5.64 8.36 15.01
C THR A 33 4.11 8.46 14.99
N THR A 34 3.44 7.83 14.01
CA THR A 34 2.00 8.04 13.74
C THR A 34 1.11 6.83 14.02
N ARG A 35 1.68 5.70 14.46
CA ARG A 35 0.94 4.43 14.70
C ARG A 35 -0.21 4.52 15.70
N THR A 36 -0.34 5.59 16.48
CA THR A 36 -1.46 5.80 17.41
C THR A 36 -2.45 6.86 16.93
N THR A 37 -2.22 7.47 15.77
CA THR A 37 -3.09 8.50 15.20
C THR A 37 -4.41 7.88 14.73
N THR A 38 -5.49 8.60 15.00
CA THR A 38 -6.86 8.29 14.55
C THR A 38 -7.44 9.51 13.83
N ILE A 39 -8.09 9.29 12.68
CA ILE A 39 -8.75 10.35 11.89
C ILE A 39 -10.28 10.20 11.93
N PRO A 40 -11.06 11.28 11.68
CA PRO A 40 -12.52 11.18 11.68
C PRO A 40 -13.12 10.68 10.36
N GLY A 41 -12.35 10.61 9.28
CA GLY A 41 -12.83 10.26 7.95
C GLY A 41 -12.87 8.75 7.68
N ASP A 42 -13.73 8.34 6.74
CA ASP A 42 -13.83 6.94 6.32
C ASP A 42 -12.53 6.46 5.65
N LEU A 43 -12.17 5.20 5.89
CA LEU A 43 -11.00 4.54 5.31
C LEU A 43 -11.42 3.35 4.45
N THR A 44 -10.97 3.33 3.20
CA THR A 44 -11.04 2.15 2.32
C THR A 44 -9.63 1.65 2.07
N VAL A 45 -9.34 0.41 2.47
CA VAL A 45 -8.01 -0.21 2.35
C VAL A 45 -8.02 -1.22 1.22
N LEU A 46 -7.15 -1.05 0.23
CA LEU A 46 -7.03 -1.98 -0.89
C LEU A 46 -5.82 -2.90 -0.69
N GLY A 47 -5.98 -4.19 -0.99
CA GLY A 47 -4.90 -5.17 -0.97
C GLY A 47 -4.97 -6.15 -2.13
N GLY A 48 -3.82 -6.63 -2.59
CA GLY A 48 -3.76 -7.69 -3.59
C GLY A 48 -4.11 -9.03 -2.96
N ALA A 49 -5.03 -9.78 -3.57
CA ALA A 49 -5.42 -11.11 -3.10
C ALA A 49 -4.26 -12.13 -3.11
N SER A 50 -3.20 -11.87 -3.87
CA SER A 50 -1.99 -12.69 -3.95
C SER A 50 -0.78 -12.04 -3.28
N ASP A 51 -0.96 -10.92 -2.56
CA ASP A 51 0.14 -10.26 -1.86
C ASP A 51 0.34 -10.85 -0.46
N THR A 52 1.37 -11.70 -0.32
CA THR A 52 1.75 -12.34 0.93
C THR A 52 2.45 -11.42 1.92
N SER A 53 2.77 -10.18 1.51
CA SER A 53 3.45 -9.19 2.36
C SER A 53 2.48 -8.33 3.16
N LEU A 54 1.17 -8.40 2.88
CA LEU A 54 0.16 -7.58 3.53
C LEU A 54 -0.12 -8.07 4.96
N PRO A 55 0.21 -7.29 5.99
CA PRO A 55 -0.30 -7.58 7.33
C PRO A 55 -1.75 -7.12 7.45
N ASP A 56 -2.54 -7.88 8.21
CA ASP A 56 -3.87 -7.58 8.78
C ASP A 56 -4.53 -6.27 8.28
N LEU A 57 -5.17 -6.33 7.10
CA LEU A 57 -5.94 -5.21 6.54
C LEU A 57 -7.03 -4.71 7.49
N PRO A 58 -7.80 -5.57 8.17
CA PRO A 58 -8.76 -5.15 9.20
C PRO A 58 -8.13 -4.30 10.32
N GLY A 59 -6.85 -4.49 10.61
CA GLY A 59 -6.10 -3.72 11.61
C GLY A 59 -6.10 -2.22 11.37
N TRP A 60 -6.40 -1.75 10.15
CA TRP A 60 -6.56 -0.32 9.84
C TRP A 60 -7.75 0.35 10.54
N ALA A 61 -8.75 -0.42 10.98
CA ALA A 61 -9.92 0.13 11.68
C ALA A 61 -9.56 0.91 12.96
N ARG A 62 -8.43 0.58 13.61
CA ARG A 62 -7.96 1.31 14.80
C ARG A 62 -7.47 2.74 14.51
N HIS A 63 -7.33 3.12 13.24
CA HIS A 63 -6.80 4.41 12.80
C HIS A 63 -7.88 5.37 12.31
N THR A 64 -9.16 5.02 12.44
CA THR A 64 -10.28 5.92 12.12
C THR A 64 -11.42 5.78 13.13
N SER A 65 -12.15 6.88 13.36
CA SER A 65 -13.46 6.85 14.02
C SER A 65 -14.64 6.81 13.03
N GLY A 66 -14.36 6.87 11.73
CA GLY A 66 -15.32 6.66 10.64
C GLY A 66 -15.47 5.18 10.28
N ARG A 67 -16.11 4.92 9.13
CA ARG A 67 -16.20 3.57 8.56
C ARG A 67 -14.82 3.11 8.09
N CYS A 68 -14.47 1.86 8.34
CA CYS A 68 -13.29 1.23 7.77
C CYS A 68 -13.71 -0.01 6.97
N SER A 69 -13.35 -0.05 5.71
CA SER A 69 -13.57 -1.19 4.81
C SER A 69 -12.24 -1.67 4.24
N SER A 70 -12.17 -2.96 3.92
CA SER A 70 -11.03 -3.54 3.22
C SER A 70 -11.50 -4.32 2.01
N VAL A 71 -10.80 -4.16 0.89
CA VAL A 71 -11.15 -4.78 -0.40
C VAL A 71 -9.92 -5.48 -0.94
N LEU A 72 -10.06 -6.79 -1.18
CA LEU A 72 -9.05 -7.57 -1.89
C LEU A 72 -9.35 -7.54 -3.39
N LEU A 73 -8.37 -7.13 -4.17
CA LEU A 73 -8.44 -7.11 -5.63
C LEU A 73 -7.55 -8.21 -6.22
N PRO A 74 -7.90 -8.78 -7.39
CA PRO A 74 -7.00 -9.67 -8.10
C PRO A 74 -5.65 -8.96 -8.36
N GLY A 75 -4.54 -9.60 -7.97
CA GLY A 75 -3.19 -9.08 -8.11
C GLY A 75 -2.31 -9.27 -6.89
N GLY A 76 -1.05 -8.89 -7.02
CA GLY A 76 -0.06 -8.91 -5.93
C GLY A 76 0.18 -7.51 -5.35
N HIS A 77 1.39 -7.27 -4.87
CA HIS A 77 1.76 -6.03 -4.18
C HIS A 77 1.59 -4.75 -5.04
N LEU A 78 1.84 -4.86 -6.34
CA LEU A 78 1.83 -3.73 -7.28
C LEU A 78 0.48 -3.62 -8.00
N LEU A 79 -0.61 -3.49 -7.23
CA LEU A 79 -1.98 -3.41 -7.77
C LEU A 79 -2.18 -2.28 -8.78
N THR A 80 -1.55 -1.12 -8.57
CA THR A 80 -1.66 0.04 -9.47
C THR A 80 -1.06 -0.22 -10.85
N GLU A 81 -0.07 -1.11 -10.93
CA GLU A 81 0.54 -1.53 -12.19
C GLU A 81 -0.23 -2.69 -12.81
N THR A 82 -0.55 -3.70 -12.01
CA THR A 82 -1.09 -4.99 -12.49
C THR A 82 -2.62 -5.01 -12.65
N ASN A 83 -3.34 -4.16 -11.93
CA ASN A 83 -4.81 -4.04 -11.97
C ASN A 83 -5.28 -2.58 -11.78
N PRO A 84 -4.85 -1.65 -12.66
CA PRO A 84 -5.20 -0.23 -12.53
C PRO A 84 -6.71 0.02 -12.63
N SER A 85 -7.43 -0.76 -13.46
CA SER A 85 -8.88 -0.63 -13.62
C SER A 85 -9.64 -1.05 -12.36
N GLY A 86 -9.23 -2.13 -11.71
CA GLY A 86 -9.82 -2.56 -10.44
C GLY A 86 -9.63 -1.53 -9.32
N VAL A 87 -8.43 -0.93 -9.23
CA VAL A 87 -8.14 0.16 -8.29
C VAL A 87 -9.02 1.38 -8.59
N ALA A 88 -9.13 1.78 -9.86
CA ALA A 88 -9.96 2.92 -10.27
C ALA A 88 -11.46 2.71 -9.95
N ALA A 89 -11.98 1.48 -10.17
CA ALA A 89 -13.36 1.14 -9.82
C ALA A 89 -13.62 1.18 -8.31
N ALA A 90 -12.67 0.69 -7.50
CA ALA A 90 -12.76 0.75 -6.05
C ALA A 90 -12.76 2.21 -5.54
N LEU A 91 -11.91 3.06 -6.10
CA LEU A 91 -11.88 4.50 -5.81
C LEU A 91 -13.20 5.19 -6.19
N HIS A 92 -13.74 4.90 -7.37
CA HIS A 92 -15.01 5.46 -7.82
C HIS A 92 -16.15 5.10 -6.85
N THR A 93 -16.20 3.84 -6.41
CA THR A 93 -17.20 3.37 -5.44
C THR A 93 -17.06 4.12 -4.11
N ALA A 94 -15.85 4.18 -3.54
CA ALA A 94 -15.60 4.87 -2.27
C ALA A 94 -15.95 6.37 -2.30
N LEU A 95 -15.85 7.03 -3.46
CA LEU A 95 -16.17 8.44 -3.63
C LEU A 95 -17.65 8.72 -3.94
N THR A 96 -18.42 7.71 -4.32
CA THR A 96 -19.84 7.87 -4.71
C THR A 96 -20.82 7.32 -3.67
N GLU A 97 -20.37 6.48 -2.74
CA GLU A 97 -21.17 5.95 -1.62
C GLU A 97 -21.34 6.94 -0.43
N VAL A 98 -21.56 8.23 -0.73
CA VAL A 98 -21.82 9.28 0.29
C VAL A 98 -23.25 9.21 0.83
#